data_AF-A0A2T0AXY7-F1
#
_entry.id   AF-A0A2T0AXY7-F1
#
_cell.length_a   1.000
_cell.length_b   1.000
_cell.length_c   1.000
_cell.angle_alpha   90.00
_cell.angle_beta   90.00
_cell.angle_gamma   90.00
#
_symmetry.space_group_name_H-M   'P 1'
#
loop_
_entity.id
_entity.type
_entity.pdbx_description
1 polymer ?
#
loop_
_entity_poly.entity_id
_entity_poly.type
_entity_poly.pdbx_seq_one_letter_code
_entity_poly.pdbx_strand_id
1 'polypeptide(L)'
;MPDNYTPNIATISPTTSLGEAIATIINTGSFVLKIAGAGDNPEGWLNYLDILKIIQDAPEGATLRARRIKDYIHPDNNAHDLYSVEKLLAQALENHAREQELRLVLEELINVVIAEAPVGLAFLNPQGEILHLNSLAEQLLQAASLSCVDLIKMANNNETKTIRANSRTYKLWVVKSGKEKAPGYLAIFVDVTTEQQLVEKVKYAQQEAEMALATLLPDQRVEARLRAIVEYMDEYDSATGRIKITGVIREGVYRHVINILRLIAELSKQGLTELPGIDKDVLVQAAIFHDLAKVQPYLHPGDVVDPQEVFEPGYVHAFRSASMARGIYNIDERTVNLIKYHHHEENDLPAEYPLYLLPMYRLFRLLDGLSAGITRRGSRVKLTTNGTLISVREESSFPLYNQHLELDLYSGRKVVKPLD
;
A
#
# COMPACT_ATOMS: atom_id res chain seq x y z
N MET A 1 63.38 4.31 20.82
CA MET A 1 63.68 4.46 19.39
C MET A 1 64.24 3.13 18.92
N PRO A 2 63.51 2.32 18.14
CA PRO A 2 64.12 1.18 17.49
C PRO A 2 65.10 1.67 16.41
N ASP A 3 66.19 0.94 16.26
CA ASP A 3 67.33 1.25 15.38
C ASP A 3 66.93 1.43 13.91
N ASN A 4 67.51 2.46 13.29
CA ASN A 4 67.64 2.73 11.84
C ASN A 4 66.61 2.04 10.92
N TYR A 5 65.38 2.57 10.88
CA TYR A 5 64.48 2.32 9.75
C TYR A 5 65.01 3.08 8.52
N THR A 6 65.69 2.38 7.62
CA THR A 6 65.97 2.90 6.27
C THR A 6 64.70 2.73 5.45
N PRO A 7 63.96 3.80 5.11
CA PRO A 7 62.74 3.67 4.32
C PRO A 7 63.06 3.02 2.97
N ASN A 8 62.29 2.00 2.59
CA ASN A 8 62.43 1.33 1.31
C ASN A 8 61.89 2.25 0.20
N ILE A 9 62.74 3.13 -0.33
CA ILE A 9 62.34 4.12 -1.34
C ILE A 9 62.39 3.46 -2.72
N ALA A 10 61.22 3.12 -3.27
CA ALA A 10 61.11 2.66 -4.64
C ALA A 10 61.28 3.83 -5.63
N THR A 11 62.02 3.59 -6.72
CA THR A 11 62.23 4.58 -7.79
C THR A 11 61.31 4.26 -8.98
N ILE A 12 60.60 5.27 -9.49
CA ILE A 12 59.69 5.16 -10.64
C ILE A 12 60.03 6.18 -11.73
N SER A 13 59.56 5.94 -12.95
CA SER A 13 59.75 6.86 -14.08
C SER A 13 58.78 8.05 -13.99
N PRO A 14 59.16 9.27 -14.43
CA PRO A 14 58.24 10.40 -14.58
C PRO A 14 57.04 10.09 -15.50
N THR A 15 57.18 9.11 -16.39
CA THR A 15 56.12 8.66 -17.31
C THR A 15 55.19 7.61 -16.72
N THR A 16 55.49 7.09 -15.52
CA THR A 16 54.66 6.10 -14.82
C THR A 16 53.26 6.67 -14.58
N SER A 17 52.23 5.83 -14.77
CA SER A 17 50.84 6.21 -14.52
C SER A 17 50.55 6.25 -13.02
N LEU A 18 49.54 7.02 -12.61
CA LEU A 18 49.15 7.09 -11.19
C LEU A 18 48.77 5.72 -10.62
N GLY A 19 48.09 4.88 -11.42
CA GLY A 19 47.72 3.52 -11.03
C GLY A 19 48.94 2.61 -10.76
N GLU A 20 49.97 2.73 -11.58
CA GLU A 20 51.22 1.97 -11.40
C GLU A 20 52.00 2.47 -10.18
N ALA A 21 52.06 3.77 -9.92
CA ALA A 21 52.68 4.30 -8.70
C ALA A 21 51.99 3.81 -7.43
N ILE A 22 50.65 3.77 -7.40
CA ILE A 22 49.89 3.19 -6.28
C ILE A 22 50.27 1.73 -6.08
N ALA A 23 50.32 0.95 -7.17
CA ALA A 23 50.71 -0.46 -7.10
C ALA A 23 52.14 -0.62 -6.59
N THR A 24 53.09 0.23 -7.02
CA THR A 24 54.47 0.23 -6.51
C THR A 24 54.51 0.53 -5.02
N ILE A 25 53.79 1.53 -4.52
CA ILE A 25 53.69 1.85 -3.08
C ILE A 25 53.19 0.65 -2.29
N ILE A 26 52.08 0.05 -2.71
CA ILE A 26 51.48 -1.12 -2.03
C ILE A 26 52.45 -2.30 -2.02
N ASN A 27 53.06 -2.63 -3.17
CA ASN A 27 53.90 -3.81 -3.32
C ASN A 27 55.26 -3.68 -2.62
N THR A 28 55.80 -2.46 -2.54
CA THR A 28 57.11 -2.20 -1.91
C THR A 28 57.00 -1.82 -0.44
N GLY A 29 55.78 -1.54 0.04
CA GLY A 29 55.55 -0.95 1.35
C GLY A 29 56.14 0.46 1.50
N SER A 30 56.45 1.13 0.38
CA SER A 30 57.04 2.46 0.40
C SER A 30 55.97 3.53 0.59
N PHE A 31 56.21 4.47 1.49
CA PHE A 31 55.35 5.65 1.67
C PHE A 31 55.72 6.81 0.72
N VAL A 32 56.91 6.74 0.10
CA VAL A 32 57.45 7.78 -0.78
C VAL A 32 58.11 7.15 -2.00
N LEU A 33 57.78 7.62 -3.19
CA LEU A 33 58.43 7.22 -4.43
C LEU A 33 59.45 8.27 -4.86
N LYS A 34 60.66 7.83 -5.22
CA LYS A 34 61.66 8.66 -5.91
C LYS A 34 61.31 8.70 -7.40
N ILE A 35 61.15 9.88 -7.99
CA ILE A 35 60.95 10.01 -9.43
C ILE A 35 62.32 10.14 -10.08
N ALA A 36 62.66 9.19 -10.96
CA ALA A 36 63.95 9.15 -11.64
C ALA A 36 64.18 10.42 -12.47
N GLY A 37 65.33 11.06 -12.31
CA GLY A 37 65.78 12.19 -13.13
C GLY A 37 67.04 11.87 -13.93
N ALA A 38 67.63 12.88 -14.57
CA ALA A 38 68.89 12.72 -15.30
C ALA A 38 70.07 12.50 -14.33
N GLY A 39 70.66 11.30 -14.35
CA GLY A 39 71.77 10.92 -13.47
C GLY A 39 71.31 10.48 -12.08
N ASP A 40 72.10 10.78 -11.04
CA ASP A 40 71.79 10.36 -9.66
C ASP A 40 70.75 11.26 -8.94
N ASN A 41 70.41 12.40 -9.53
CA ASN A 41 69.47 13.37 -8.96
C ASN A 41 68.02 13.03 -9.34
N PRO A 42 67.10 12.89 -8.37
CA PRO A 42 65.68 12.72 -8.68
C PRO A 42 65.08 13.97 -9.33
N GLU A 43 64.13 13.76 -10.25
CA GLU A 43 63.28 14.83 -10.80
C GLU A 43 62.23 15.32 -9.77
N GLY A 44 61.93 14.50 -8.78
CA GLY A 44 61.01 14.84 -7.69
C GLY A 44 60.67 13.64 -6.81
N TRP A 45 59.71 13.84 -5.92
CA TRP A 45 59.23 12.85 -4.97
C TRP A 45 57.70 12.82 -4.98
N LEU A 46 57.11 11.63 -4.82
CA LEU A 46 55.66 11.45 -4.76
C LEU A 46 55.29 10.70 -3.47
N ASN A 47 54.51 11.32 -2.60
CA ASN A 47 54.01 10.70 -1.37
C ASN A 47 52.63 10.05 -1.61
N TYR A 48 52.36 8.93 -0.94
CA TYR A 48 51.04 8.29 -0.96
C TYR A 48 49.90 9.26 -0.55
N LEU A 49 50.16 10.22 0.33
CA LEU A 49 49.18 11.24 0.74
C LEU A 49 48.85 12.22 -0.39
N ASP A 50 49.83 12.58 -1.23
CA ASP A 50 49.59 13.43 -2.39
C ASP A 50 48.71 12.69 -3.41
N ILE A 51 48.95 11.38 -3.56
CA ILE A 51 48.09 10.52 -4.37
C ILE A 51 46.66 10.47 -3.80
N LEU A 52 46.50 10.36 -2.48
CA LEU A 52 45.18 10.38 -1.83
C LEU A 52 44.46 11.71 -2.01
N LYS A 53 45.16 12.85 -1.90
CA LYS A 53 44.59 14.18 -2.20
C LYS A 53 44.17 14.30 -3.65
N ILE A 54 45.02 13.86 -4.60
CA ILE A 54 44.69 13.84 -6.04
C ILE A 54 43.44 12.98 -6.31
N ILE A 55 43.27 11.88 -5.59
CA ILE A 55 42.07 11.02 -5.67
C ILE A 55 40.85 11.70 -5.04
N GLN A 56 41.02 12.39 -3.91
CA GLN A 56 39.93 13.06 -3.19
C GLN A 56 39.38 14.27 -3.96
N ASP A 57 40.25 15.03 -4.64
CA ASP A 57 39.89 16.27 -5.34
C ASP A 57 39.34 16.04 -6.76
N ALA A 58 39.36 14.79 -7.25
CA ALA A 58 38.88 14.45 -8.58
C ALA A 58 37.62 13.57 -8.52
N PRO A 59 36.45 14.06 -9.00
CA PRO A 59 35.15 13.40 -8.80
C PRO A 59 34.95 12.07 -9.54
N GLU A 60 35.91 11.63 -10.37
CA GLU A 60 35.80 10.44 -11.22
C GLU A 60 37.06 9.56 -11.14
N GLY A 61 37.04 8.53 -10.29
CA GLY A 61 38.21 7.70 -9.97
C GLY A 61 38.79 6.83 -11.11
N ALA A 62 38.09 6.67 -12.24
CA ALA A 62 38.52 5.82 -13.35
C ALA A 62 39.47 6.55 -14.33
N THR A 63 39.23 7.84 -14.60
CA THR A 63 40.03 8.70 -15.50
C THR A 63 41.36 9.14 -14.87
N LEU A 64 41.47 9.09 -13.55
CA LEU A 64 42.67 9.42 -12.77
C LEU A 64 43.83 8.44 -12.98
N ARG A 65 43.54 7.13 -13.11
CA ARG A 65 44.58 6.09 -13.18
C ARG A 65 45.47 6.21 -14.42
N ALA A 66 44.95 6.79 -15.49
CA ALA A 66 45.66 6.95 -16.77
C ALA A 66 46.50 8.24 -16.87
N ARG A 67 46.41 9.16 -15.89
CA ARG A 67 47.18 10.42 -15.89
C ARG A 67 48.64 10.15 -15.49
N ARG A 68 49.56 10.92 -16.08
CA ARG A 68 51.01 10.79 -15.85
C ARG A 68 51.41 11.53 -14.59
N ILE A 69 52.35 10.97 -13.85
CA ILE A 69 52.81 11.52 -12.55
C ILE A 69 53.53 12.86 -12.72
N LYS A 70 54.20 13.09 -13.86
CA LYS A 70 54.91 14.35 -14.15
C LYS A 70 54.08 15.62 -13.96
N ASP A 71 52.76 15.52 -14.09
CA ASP A 71 51.85 16.67 -13.99
C ASP A 71 51.59 17.08 -12.53
N TYR A 72 52.07 16.30 -11.55
CA TYR A 72 51.87 16.50 -10.10
C TYR A 72 53.20 16.58 -9.33
N ILE A 73 54.33 16.72 -10.04
CA ILE A 73 55.64 16.85 -9.41
C ILE A 73 55.78 18.26 -8.84
N HIS A 74 55.97 18.39 -7.52
CA HIS A 74 56.39 19.64 -6.91
C HIS A 74 57.89 19.84 -7.16
N PRO A 75 58.32 20.93 -7.84
CA PRO A 75 59.71 21.13 -8.24
C PRO A 75 60.64 21.63 -7.11
N ASP A 76 60.18 21.65 -5.85
CA ASP A 76 60.98 22.19 -4.74
C ASP A 76 61.94 21.13 -4.16
N ASN A 77 63.23 21.41 -4.31
CA ASN A 77 64.35 20.63 -3.77
C ASN A 77 64.47 20.66 -2.22
N ASN A 78 63.48 21.19 -1.50
CA ASN A 78 63.43 21.25 -0.04
C ASN A 78 62.27 20.42 0.56
N ALA A 79 62.06 19.21 0.04
CA ALA A 79 61.05 18.27 0.54
C ALA A 79 61.23 17.86 2.02
N HIS A 80 62.40 18.11 2.62
CA HIS A 80 62.66 17.78 4.03
C HIS A 80 61.85 18.63 5.03
N ASP A 81 61.43 19.85 4.67
CA ASP A 81 60.79 20.78 5.63
C ASP A 81 59.25 20.79 5.54
N LEU A 82 58.69 20.40 4.40
CA LEU A 82 57.23 20.34 4.17
C LEU A 82 56.60 19.03 4.65
N TYR A 83 57.40 17.99 4.90
CA TYR A 83 56.92 16.63 5.16
C TYR A 83 57.69 15.92 6.28
N SER A 84 58.05 16.62 7.36
CA SER A 84 58.52 15.90 8.55
C SER A 84 57.39 14.98 9.04
N VAL A 85 57.74 13.76 9.45
CA VAL A 85 56.80 12.79 10.03
C VAL A 85 56.01 13.42 11.17
N GLU A 86 56.61 14.37 11.88
CA GLU A 86 55.98 15.12 12.96
C GLU A 86 54.82 16.01 12.46
N LYS A 87 54.96 16.69 11.31
CA LYS A 87 53.87 17.51 10.74
C LYS A 87 52.70 16.66 10.25
N LEU A 88 52.97 15.51 9.63
CA LEU A 88 51.93 14.58 9.18
C LEU A 88 51.21 13.92 10.37
N LEU A 89 51.95 13.53 11.40
CA LEU A 89 51.38 12.99 12.63
C LEU A 89 50.53 14.04 13.35
N ALA A 90 50.99 15.29 13.42
CA ALA A 90 50.23 16.40 13.99
C ALA A 90 48.90 16.62 13.25
N GLN A 91 48.92 16.63 11.90
CA GLN A 91 47.70 16.78 11.10
C GLN A 91 46.73 15.60 11.26
N ALA A 92 47.24 14.37 11.34
CA ALA A 92 46.42 13.18 11.55
C ALA A 92 45.77 13.19 12.94
N LEU A 93 46.50 13.61 13.97
CA LEU A 93 45.98 13.79 15.33
C LEU A 93 44.90 14.89 15.38
N GLU A 94 45.12 16.03 14.70
CA GLU A 94 44.14 17.10 14.58
C GLU A 94 42.86 16.64 13.88
N ASN A 95 43.00 15.93 12.75
CA ASN A 95 41.85 15.39 12.03
C ASN A 95 41.09 14.34 12.85
N HIS A 96 41.81 13.50 13.61
CA HIS A 96 41.18 12.53 14.50
C HIS A 96 40.43 13.21 15.64
N ALA A 97 41.01 14.24 16.26
CA ALA A 97 40.36 15.03 17.29
C ALA A 97 39.09 15.72 16.74
N ARG A 98 39.16 16.29 15.54
CA ARG A 98 38.01 16.90 14.85
C ARG A 98 36.92 15.87 14.51
N GLU A 99 37.30 14.67 14.09
CA GLU A 99 36.35 13.58 13.85
C GLU A 99 35.65 13.15 15.15
N GLN A 100 36.40 13.02 16.25
CA GLN A 100 35.82 12.72 17.56
C GLN A 100 34.83 13.81 18.00
N GLU A 101 35.18 15.09 17.82
CA GLU A 101 34.27 16.21 18.11
C GLU A 101 32.99 16.15 17.27
N LEU A 102 33.12 15.93 15.95
CA LEU A 102 31.96 15.80 15.06
C LEU A 102 31.06 14.61 15.43
N ARG A 103 31.64 13.48 15.88
CA ARG A 103 30.87 12.33 16.37
C ARG A 103 30.08 12.68 17.62
N LEU A 104 30.68 13.39 18.58
CA LEU A 104 30.00 13.84 19.80
C LEU A 104 28.83 14.78 19.47
N VAL A 105 29.05 15.75 18.58
CA VAL A 105 28.00 16.67 18.13
C VAL A 105 26.86 15.92 17.43
N LEU A 106 27.19 14.92 16.60
CA LEU A 106 26.19 14.10 15.92
C LEU A 106 25.38 13.24 16.90
N GLU A 107 26.03 12.62 17.88
CA GLU A 107 25.37 11.84 18.94
C GLU A 107 24.43 12.72 19.77
N GLU A 108 24.86 13.94 20.12
CA GLU A 108 24.02 14.91 20.82
C GLU A 108 22.79 15.30 19.98
N LEU A 109 22.99 15.59 18.70
CA LEU A 109 21.90 15.94 17.80
C LEU A 109 20.91 14.77 17.60
N ILE A 110 21.39 13.53 17.49
CA ILE A 110 20.54 12.33 17.44
C ILE A 110 19.71 12.20 18.72
N ASN A 111 20.33 12.39 19.89
CA ASN A 111 19.63 12.31 21.17
C ASN A 111 18.53 13.38 21.28
N VAL A 112 18.80 14.61 20.85
CA VAL A 112 17.79 15.68 20.80
C VAL A 112 16.64 15.31 19.87
N VAL A 113 16.94 14.83 18.67
CA VAL A 113 15.89 14.43 17.69
C VAL A 113 15.05 13.28 18.23
N ILE A 114 15.66 12.28 18.87
CA ILE A 114 14.95 11.14 19.46
C ILE A 114 14.07 11.58 20.64
N ALA A 115 14.58 12.47 21.49
CA ALA A 115 13.87 12.97 22.66
C ALA A 115 12.64 13.81 22.29
N GLU A 116 12.76 14.66 21.26
CA GLU A 116 11.70 15.57 20.80
C GLU A 116 10.77 14.93 19.75
N ALA A 117 11.02 13.68 19.36
CA ALA A 117 10.20 13.00 18.37
C ALA A 117 8.75 12.82 18.88
N PRO A 118 7.72 13.16 18.07
CA PRO A 118 6.31 12.95 18.43
C PRO A 118 5.87 11.49 18.36
N VAL A 119 6.83 10.55 18.29
CA VAL A 119 6.65 9.11 18.17
C VAL A 119 7.57 8.42 19.18
N GLY A 120 7.19 7.25 19.67
CA GLY A 120 8.08 6.45 20.51
C GLY A 120 9.17 5.84 19.64
N LEU A 121 10.43 6.02 20.00
CA LEU A 121 11.58 5.43 19.30
C LEU A 121 12.43 4.62 20.27
N ALA A 122 12.78 3.40 19.87
CA ALA A 122 13.82 2.61 20.53
C ALA A 122 14.75 1.98 19.49
N PHE A 123 16.05 2.20 19.64
CA PHE A 123 17.09 1.63 18.81
C PHE A 123 17.81 0.51 19.55
N LEU A 124 17.92 -0.65 18.92
CA LEU A 124 18.54 -1.84 19.50
C LEU A 124 19.74 -2.28 18.65
N ASN A 125 20.80 -2.73 19.33
CA ASN A 125 21.91 -3.40 18.66
C ASN A 125 21.52 -4.82 18.22
N PRO A 126 22.38 -5.53 17.44
CA PRO A 126 22.11 -6.90 16.99
C PRO A 126 21.90 -7.91 18.12
N GLN A 127 22.48 -7.65 19.29
CA GLN A 127 22.39 -8.47 20.49
C GLN A 127 21.08 -8.23 21.27
N GLY A 128 20.30 -7.22 20.90
CA GLY A 128 19.05 -6.85 21.56
C GLY A 128 19.22 -5.93 22.76
N GLU A 129 20.36 -5.26 22.90
CA GLU A 129 20.53 -4.22 23.90
C GLU A 129 19.99 -2.89 23.35
N ILE A 130 19.27 -2.16 24.20
CA ILE A 130 18.73 -0.85 23.83
C ILE A 130 19.85 0.19 23.91
N LEU A 131 20.16 0.79 22.76
CA LEU A 131 21.17 1.83 22.63
C LEU A 131 20.58 3.23 22.89
N HIS A 132 19.39 3.49 22.34
CA HIS A 132 18.66 4.74 22.54
C HIS A 132 17.18 4.44 22.71
N LEU A 133 16.52 5.15 23.61
CA LEU A 133 15.07 5.11 23.78
C LEU A 133 14.57 6.46 24.27
N ASN A 134 13.41 6.91 23.77
CA ASN A 134 12.75 8.08 24.33
C ASN A 134 11.71 7.68 25.40
N SER A 135 11.29 8.66 26.18
CA SER A 135 10.37 8.46 27.31
C SER A 135 9.05 7.80 26.91
N LEU A 136 8.52 8.12 25.73
CA LEU A 136 7.32 7.48 25.20
C LEU A 136 7.55 6.00 24.89
N ALA A 137 8.64 5.64 24.20
CA ALA A 137 8.95 4.23 23.94
C ALA A 137 9.17 3.45 25.23
N GLU A 138 9.83 4.03 26.23
CA GLU A 138 10.03 3.40 27.54
C GLU A 138 8.69 3.02 28.19
N GLN A 139 7.79 4.00 28.29
CA GLN A 139 6.47 3.82 28.89
C GLN A 139 5.67 2.75 28.15
N LEU A 140 5.73 2.73 26.82
CA LEU A 140 4.98 1.77 26.01
C LEU A 140 5.56 0.36 26.07
N LEU A 141 6.88 0.21 26.14
CA LEU A 141 7.54 -1.08 26.34
C LEU A 141 7.17 -1.68 27.71
N GLN A 142 7.19 -0.85 28.76
CA GLN A 142 6.78 -1.26 30.11
C GLN A 142 5.30 -1.63 30.15
N ALA A 143 4.42 -0.76 29.63
CA ALA A 143 2.98 -0.99 29.61
C ALA A 143 2.59 -2.27 28.83
N ALA A 144 3.32 -2.59 27.76
CA ALA A 144 3.09 -3.79 26.96
C ALA A 144 3.82 -5.04 27.47
N SER A 145 4.63 -4.91 28.54
CA SER A 145 5.54 -5.96 29.03
C SER A 145 6.38 -6.59 27.91
N LEU A 146 6.87 -5.76 26.98
CA LEU A 146 7.65 -6.20 25.83
C LEU A 146 9.14 -6.24 26.19
N SER A 147 9.77 -7.39 25.93
CA SER A 147 11.22 -7.54 26.02
C SER A 147 11.89 -7.23 24.68
N CYS A 148 13.20 -6.99 24.70
CA CYS A 148 13.98 -6.83 23.47
C CYS A 148 13.92 -8.07 22.56
N VAL A 149 13.81 -9.26 23.16
CA VAL A 149 13.66 -10.52 22.43
C VAL A 149 12.36 -10.52 21.61
N ASP A 150 11.29 -9.94 22.15
CA ASP A 150 10.01 -9.84 21.44
C ASP A 150 10.12 -8.88 20.25
N LEU A 151 10.81 -7.75 20.42
CA LEU A 151 11.02 -6.78 19.34
C LEU A 151 11.82 -7.38 18.17
N ILE A 152 12.87 -8.15 18.47
CA ILE A 152 13.67 -8.84 17.45
C ILE A 152 12.84 -9.89 16.71
N LYS A 153 12.03 -10.67 17.43
CA LYS A 153 11.10 -11.64 16.81
C LYS A 153 10.13 -10.95 15.88
N MET A 154 9.53 -9.84 16.32
CA MET A 154 8.62 -9.06 15.49
C MET A 154 9.28 -8.56 14.21
N ALA A 155 10.52 -8.06 14.30
CA ALA A 155 11.26 -7.59 13.12
C ALA A 155 11.53 -8.73 12.12
N ASN A 156 11.88 -9.92 12.60
CA ASN A 156 12.19 -11.07 11.73
C ASN A 156 10.93 -11.67 11.08
N ASN A 157 9.76 -11.52 11.72
CA ASN A 157 8.48 -12.03 11.22
C ASN A 157 7.66 -10.98 10.45
N ASN A 158 8.16 -9.73 10.34
CA ASN A 158 7.40 -8.57 9.85
C ASN A 158 6.06 -8.37 10.59
N GLU A 159 6.05 -8.64 11.89
CA GLU A 159 4.86 -8.47 12.73
C GLU A 159 4.69 -7.03 13.20
N THR A 160 3.44 -6.62 13.39
CA THR A 160 3.09 -5.36 14.05
C THR A 160 2.25 -5.65 15.27
N LYS A 161 2.36 -4.82 16.31
CA LYS A 161 1.59 -4.98 17.55
C LYS A 161 0.83 -3.71 17.88
N THR A 162 -0.38 -3.86 18.39
CA THR A 162 -1.18 -2.76 18.92
C THR A 162 -1.04 -2.74 20.43
N ILE A 163 -0.73 -1.58 21.01
CA ILE A 163 -0.49 -1.37 22.44
C ILE A 163 -1.47 -0.32 22.91
N ARG A 164 -2.16 -0.58 24.02
CA ARG A 164 -3.04 0.39 24.68
C ARG A 164 -2.38 0.89 25.95
N ALA A 165 -2.18 2.20 26.07
CA ALA A 165 -1.57 2.84 27.23
C ALA A 165 -2.15 4.24 27.42
N ASN A 166 -2.44 4.64 28.67
CA ASN A 166 -2.93 5.98 29.01
C ASN A 166 -4.15 6.45 28.17
N SER A 167 -5.11 5.55 27.95
CA SER A 167 -6.31 5.80 27.10
C SER A 167 -6.01 6.07 25.62
N ARG A 168 -4.78 5.83 25.17
CA ARG A 168 -4.35 5.94 23.78
C ARG A 168 -4.00 4.56 23.23
N THR A 169 -4.08 4.45 21.91
CA THR A 169 -3.71 3.24 21.16
C THR A 169 -2.52 3.56 20.28
N TYR A 170 -1.46 2.78 20.40
CA TYR A 170 -0.24 2.91 19.62
C TYR A 170 -0.04 1.67 18.77
N LYS A 171 0.48 1.87 17.57
CA LYS A 171 0.94 0.79 16.71
C LYS A 171 2.47 0.74 16.75
N LEU A 172 2.99 -0.45 16.96
CA LEU A 172 4.41 -0.77 17.03
C LEU A 172 4.85 -1.45 15.75
N TRP A 173 5.85 -0.87 15.09
CA TRP A 173 6.63 -1.49 14.02
C TRP A 173 8.06 -1.69 14.48
N VAL A 174 8.66 -2.81 14.09
CA VAL A 174 10.10 -3.02 14.30
C VAL A 174 10.74 -3.31 12.96
N VAL A 175 11.73 -2.50 12.59
CA VAL A 175 12.39 -2.58 11.29
C VAL A 175 13.85 -2.97 11.51
N LYS A 176 14.34 -3.94 10.75
CA LYS A 176 15.75 -4.34 10.76
C LYS A 176 16.57 -3.40 9.87
N SER A 177 17.69 -2.90 10.38
CA SER A 177 18.66 -2.16 9.58
C SER A 177 19.27 -3.09 8.52
N GLY A 178 19.08 -2.76 7.24
CA GLY A 178 19.58 -3.54 6.10
C GLY A 178 21.06 -3.30 5.76
N LYS A 179 21.79 -2.50 6.53
CA LYS A 179 23.20 -2.15 6.23
C LYS A 179 24.17 -3.06 6.98
N GLU A 180 25.04 -3.77 6.27
CA GLU A 180 26.09 -4.63 6.83
C GLU A 180 27.01 -3.91 7.84
N LYS A 181 27.23 -2.60 7.63
CA LYS A 181 28.12 -1.78 8.47
C LYS A 181 27.47 -1.25 9.76
N ALA A 182 26.15 -1.38 9.91
CA ALA A 182 25.42 -0.94 11.11
C ALA A 182 24.17 -1.81 11.32
N PRO A 183 24.36 -3.10 11.64
CA PRO A 183 23.26 -4.00 11.94
C PRO A 183 22.56 -3.56 13.23
N GLY A 184 21.24 -3.64 13.28
CA GLY A 184 20.43 -3.20 14.41
C GLY A 184 18.94 -3.23 14.11
N TYR A 185 18.13 -2.83 15.08
CA TYR A 185 16.67 -2.78 14.98
C TYR A 185 16.14 -1.43 15.43
N LEU A 186 15.14 -0.91 14.72
CA LEU A 186 14.42 0.31 15.08
C LEU A 186 12.96 -0.02 15.39
N ALA A 187 12.57 0.14 16.64
CA ALA A 187 11.19 0.07 17.08
C ALA A 187 10.56 1.47 17.05
N ILE A 188 9.42 1.59 16.38
CA ILE A 188 8.67 2.84 16.17
C ILE A 188 7.25 2.66 16.71
N PHE A 189 6.84 3.56 17.60
CA PHE A 189 5.50 3.60 18.17
C PHE A 189 4.78 4.85 17.66
N VAL A 190 3.68 4.68 16.92
CA VAL A 190 2.86 5.79 16.42
C VAL A 190 1.50 5.76 17.12
N ASP A 191 1.06 6.91 17.61
CA ASP A 191 -0.30 7.08 18.15
C ASP A 191 -1.32 6.95 17.01
N VAL A 192 -2.13 5.89 17.08
CA VAL A 192 -3.20 5.57 16.13
C VAL A 192 -4.57 5.68 16.80
N THR A 193 -4.68 6.39 17.92
CA THR A 193 -5.91 6.48 18.72
C THR A 193 -7.09 6.98 17.89
N THR A 194 -6.91 8.10 17.17
CA THR A 194 -7.96 8.70 16.35
C THR A 194 -8.40 7.77 15.22
N GLU A 195 -7.44 7.12 14.55
CA GLU A 195 -7.74 6.17 13.47
C GLU A 195 -8.54 4.98 13.99
N GLN A 196 -8.10 4.39 15.12
CA GLN A 196 -8.82 3.27 15.75
C GLN A 196 -10.23 3.67 16.20
N GLN A 197 -10.39 4.83 16.83
CA GLN A 197 -11.71 5.33 17.23
C GLN A 197 -12.63 5.55 16.03
N LEU A 198 -12.10 6.06 14.90
CA LEU A 198 -12.87 6.20 13.68
C LEU A 198 -13.28 4.84 13.12
N VAL A 199 -12.37 3.87 13.07
CA VAL A 199 -12.66 2.50 12.64
C VAL A 199 -13.72 1.86 13.53
N GLU A 200 -13.63 2.00 14.85
CA GLU A 200 -14.63 1.50 15.80
C GLU A 200 -15.99 2.18 15.62
N LYS A 201 -16.03 3.51 15.43
CA LYS A 201 -17.28 4.24 15.14
C LYS A 201 -17.93 3.78 13.83
N VAL A 202 -17.15 3.56 12.78
CA VAL A 202 -17.65 3.05 11.50
C VAL A 202 -18.21 1.65 11.67
N LYS A 203 -17.50 0.76 12.39
CA LYS A 203 -18.00 -0.59 12.70
C LYS A 203 -19.32 -0.55 13.49
N TYR A 204 -19.41 0.33 14.48
CA TYR A 204 -20.63 0.49 15.27
C TYR A 204 -21.80 0.99 14.42
N ALA A 205 -21.58 2.02 13.61
CA ALA A 205 -22.61 2.55 12.70
C ALA A 205 -23.05 1.48 11.67
N GLN A 206 -22.12 0.66 11.19
CA GLN A 206 -22.44 -0.48 10.33
C GLN A 206 -23.31 -1.50 11.07
N GLN A 207 -22.96 -1.87 12.31
CA GLN A 207 -23.74 -2.81 13.12
C GLN A 207 -25.15 -2.27 13.43
N GLU A 208 -25.29 -0.99 13.75
CA GLU A 208 -26.61 -0.36 13.91
C GLU A 208 -27.45 -0.44 12.64
N ALA A 209 -26.86 -0.15 11.48
CA ALA A 209 -27.56 -0.24 10.20
C ALA A 209 -28.00 -1.69 9.89
N GLU A 210 -27.14 -2.67 10.18
CA GLU A 210 -27.46 -4.10 10.01
C GLU A 210 -28.58 -4.56 10.95
N MET A 211 -28.57 -4.13 12.23
CA MET A 211 -29.64 -4.43 13.19
C MET A 211 -30.97 -3.78 12.80
N ALA A 212 -30.93 -2.54 12.32
CA ALA A 212 -32.11 -1.85 11.81
C ALA A 212 -32.69 -2.59 10.59
N LEU A 213 -31.85 -3.05 9.67
CA LEU A 213 -32.29 -3.87 8.54
C LEU A 213 -32.91 -5.20 8.98
N ALA A 214 -32.26 -5.93 9.90
CA ALA A 214 -32.78 -7.18 10.42
C ALA A 214 -34.19 -7.01 11.04
N THR A 215 -34.46 -5.85 11.64
CA THR A 215 -35.78 -5.50 12.20
C THR A 215 -36.82 -5.17 11.12
N LEU A 216 -36.39 -4.68 9.95
CA LEU A 216 -37.27 -4.40 8.81
C LEU A 216 -37.62 -5.66 8.00
N LEU A 217 -36.84 -6.73 8.13
CA LEU A 217 -37.13 -7.99 7.45
C LEU A 217 -38.37 -8.63 8.07
N PRO A 218 -39.32 -9.11 7.25
CA PRO A 218 -40.58 -9.67 7.75
C PRO A 218 -40.38 -10.97 8.54
N ASP A 219 -39.22 -11.63 8.37
CA ASP A 219 -38.90 -12.92 8.96
C ASP A 219 -37.39 -13.16 9.03
N GLN A 220 -36.88 -13.65 10.17
CA GLN A 220 -35.48 -14.05 10.35
C GLN A 220 -35.02 -15.12 9.34
N ARG A 221 -35.95 -15.94 8.82
CA ARG A 221 -35.64 -16.94 7.77
C ARG A 221 -35.22 -16.28 6.46
N VAL A 222 -35.71 -15.07 6.16
CA VAL A 222 -35.26 -14.30 4.99
C VAL A 222 -33.81 -13.88 5.18
N GLU A 223 -33.48 -13.30 6.33
CA GLU A 223 -32.11 -12.91 6.67
C GLU A 223 -31.14 -14.08 6.60
N ALA A 224 -31.46 -15.17 7.30
CA ALA A 224 -30.63 -16.38 7.34
C ALA A 224 -30.38 -16.93 5.94
N ARG A 225 -31.38 -16.89 5.06
CA ARG A 225 -31.25 -17.37 3.68
C ARG A 225 -30.40 -16.43 2.83
N LEU A 226 -30.56 -15.12 2.94
CA LEU A 226 -29.71 -14.15 2.22
C LEU A 226 -28.25 -14.26 2.66
N ARG A 227 -27.98 -14.46 3.96
CA ARG A 227 -26.62 -14.64 4.50
C ARG A 227 -25.99 -15.96 4.07
N ALA A 228 -26.78 -17.00 3.81
CA ALA A 228 -26.28 -18.29 3.37
C ALA A 228 -25.78 -18.30 1.91
N ILE A 229 -26.21 -17.34 1.08
CA ILE A 229 -25.85 -17.30 -0.34
C ILE A 229 -24.59 -16.44 -0.52
N VAL A 230 -23.55 -17.06 -1.05
CA VAL A 230 -22.27 -16.39 -1.34
C VAL A 230 -22.32 -15.62 -2.65
N GLU A 231 -21.41 -14.67 -2.81
CA GLU A 231 -21.09 -14.05 -4.09
C GLU A 231 -19.61 -14.28 -4.40
N TYR A 232 -19.23 -14.24 -5.67
CA TYR A 232 -17.85 -14.47 -6.09
C TYR A 232 -17.22 -13.17 -6.60
N MET A 233 -15.92 -13.03 -6.29
CA MET A 233 -15.04 -12.10 -7.01
C MET A 233 -14.35 -12.89 -8.10
N ASP A 234 -14.30 -12.32 -9.30
CA ASP A 234 -13.75 -12.99 -10.46
C ASP A 234 -13.02 -12.04 -11.40
N GLU A 235 -12.12 -12.62 -12.20
CA GLU A 235 -11.45 -11.97 -13.32
C GLU A 235 -11.87 -12.67 -14.61
N TYR A 236 -12.40 -11.88 -15.56
CA TYR A 236 -12.83 -12.37 -16.87
C TYR A 236 -11.67 -12.39 -17.86
N ASP A 237 -11.44 -13.54 -18.50
CA ASP A 237 -10.52 -13.68 -19.62
C ASP A 237 -11.30 -13.59 -20.94
N SER A 238 -11.14 -12.47 -21.65
CA SER A 238 -11.83 -12.24 -22.93
C SER A 238 -11.41 -13.17 -24.06
N ALA A 239 -10.22 -13.79 -23.97
CA ALA A 239 -9.74 -14.70 -25.02
C ALA A 239 -10.41 -16.07 -24.94
N THR A 240 -10.68 -16.55 -23.71
CA THR A 240 -11.27 -17.87 -23.47
C THR A 240 -12.75 -17.81 -23.09
N GLY A 241 -13.27 -16.64 -22.74
CA GLY A 241 -14.62 -16.46 -22.22
C GLY A 241 -14.82 -17.00 -20.80
N ARG A 242 -13.76 -17.45 -20.14
CA ARG A 242 -13.80 -18.05 -18.81
C ARG A 242 -13.57 -17.00 -17.73
N ILE A 243 -13.98 -17.34 -16.51
CA ILE A 243 -13.69 -16.54 -15.33
C ILE A 243 -12.75 -17.30 -14.40
N LYS A 244 -11.85 -16.57 -13.76
CA LYS A 244 -11.03 -17.06 -12.66
C LYS A 244 -11.56 -16.50 -11.35
N ILE A 245 -11.94 -17.36 -10.42
CA ILE A 245 -12.40 -16.95 -9.09
C ILE A 245 -11.20 -16.42 -8.31
N THR A 246 -11.29 -15.19 -7.81
CA THR A 246 -10.23 -14.53 -7.02
C THR A 246 -10.61 -14.44 -5.54
N GLY A 247 -11.90 -14.56 -5.22
CA GLY A 247 -12.39 -14.48 -3.84
C GLY A 247 -13.81 -15.00 -3.68
N VAL A 248 -14.15 -15.34 -2.44
CA VAL A 248 -15.50 -15.74 -2.03
C VAL A 248 -16.03 -14.75 -1.00
N ILE A 249 -17.14 -14.11 -1.32
CA ILE A 249 -17.82 -13.14 -0.47
C ILE A 249 -18.88 -13.88 0.34
N ARG A 250 -18.55 -14.17 1.59
CA ARG A 250 -19.53 -14.70 2.56
C ARG A 250 -20.64 -13.69 2.79
N GLU A 251 -21.86 -14.18 2.91
CA GLU A 251 -23.07 -13.35 3.02
C GLU A 251 -23.22 -12.38 1.84
N GLY A 252 -22.76 -12.79 0.65
CA GLY A 252 -22.67 -11.95 -0.53
C GLY A 252 -24.02 -11.37 -0.96
N VAL A 253 -25.07 -12.20 -1.01
CA VAL A 253 -26.42 -11.73 -1.37
C VAL A 253 -26.99 -10.79 -0.31
N TYR A 254 -26.76 -11.05 0.99
CA TYR A 254 -27.17 -10.13 2.05
C TYR A 254 -26.51 -8.74 1.91
N ARG A 255 -25.21 -8.70 1.61
CA ARG A 255 -24.47 -7.44 1.35
C ARG A 255 -24.98 -6.74 0.09
N HIS A 256 -25.29 -7.51 -0.96
CA HIS A 256 -25.89 -6.99 -2.20
C HIS A 256 -27.22 -6.30 -1.92
N VAL A 257 -28.12 -6.92 -1.14
CA VAL A 257 -29.39 -6.31 -0.72
C VAL A 257 -29.16 -5.02 0.09
N ILE A 258 -28.24 -5.01 1.05
CA ILE A 258 -27.89 -3.79 1.81
C ILE A 258 -27.45 -2.67 0.86
N ASN A 259 -26.63 -2.98 -0.14
CA ASN A 259 -26.16 -2.01 -1.10
C ASN A 259 -27.32 -1.43 -1.93
N ILE A 260 -28.28 -2.25 -2.39
CA ILE A 260 -29.49 -1.76 -3.07
C ILE A 260 -30.27 -0.81 -2.15
N LEU A 261 -30.54 -1.21 -0.91
CA LEU A 261 -31.30 -0.40 0.05
C LEU A 261 -30.62 0.94 0.35
N ARG A 262 -29.28 0.94 0.44
CA ARG A 262 -28.48 2.17 0.57
C ARG A 262 -28.69 3.11 -0.62
N LEU A 263 -28.61 2.58 -1.85
CA LEU A 263 -28.81 3.36 -3.07
C LEU A 263 -30.25 3.88 -3.18
N ILE A 264 -31.26 3.09 -2.80
CA ILE A 264 -32.67 3.55 -2.71
C ILE A 264 -32.78 4.72 -1.72
N ALA A 265 -32.15 4.61 -0.54
CA ALA A 265 -32.19 5.66 0.46
C ALA A 265 -31.50 6.95 -0.02
N GLU A 266 -30.39 6.85 -0.75
CA GLU A 266 -29.70 7.99 -1.36
C GLU A 266 -30.57 8.68 -2.42
N LEU A 267 -31.20 7.93 -3.31
CA LEU A 267 -32.09 8.46 -4.34
C LEU A 267 -33.38 9.05 -3.75
N SER A 268 -33.93 8.42 -2.70
CA SER A 268 -35.11 8.93 -1.99
C SER A 268 -34.83 10.28 -1.33
N LYS A 269 -33.64 10.48 -0.75
CA LYS A 269 -33.21 11.80 -0.23
C LYS A 269 -33.11 12.88 -1.30
N GLN A 270 -32.93 12.49 -2.56
CA GLN A 270 -32.89 13.39 -3.71
C GLN A 270 -34.26 13.56 -4.39
N GLY A 271 -35.36 13.13 -3.73
CA GLY A 271 -36.73 13.30 -4.21
C GLY A 271 -37.19 12.27 -5.25
N LEU A 272 -36.41 11.22 -5.56
CA LEU A 272 -36.78 10.27 -6.61
C LEU A 272 -38.10 9.52 -6.30
N THR A 273 -38.34 9.23 -5.02
CA THR A 273 -39.57 8.55 -4.55
C THR A 273 -40.80 9.47 -4.53
N GLU A 274 -40.65 10.75 -4.85
CA GLU A 274 -41.77 11.69 -5.02
C GLU A 274 -42.30 11.70 -6.46
N LEU A 275 -41.57 11.07 -7.39
CA LEU A 275 -41.99 10.95 -8.77
C LEU A 275 -43.18 9.99 -8.92
N PRO A 276 -44.17 10.32 -9.75
CA PRO A 276 -45.25 9.40 -10.08
C PRO A 276 -44.74 8.03 -10.56
N GLY A 277 -45.32 6.95 -10.05
CA GLY A 277 -44.95 5.59 -10.44
C GLY A 277 -43.64 5.08 -9.84
N ILE A 278 -42.99 5.80 -8.92
CA ILE A 278 -41.86 5.30 -8.12
C ILE A 278 -42.34 5.03 -6.69
N ASP A 279 -42.64 3.77 -6.38
CA ASP A 279 -43.11 3.33 -5.06
C ASP A 279 -41.92 2.76 -4.25
N LYS A 280 -41.59 3.44 -3.15
CA LYS A 280 -40.46 3.07 -2.28
C LYS A 280 -40.64 1.69 -1.68
N ASP A 281 -41.85 1.33 -1.25
CA ASP A 281 -42.10 0.08 -0.54
C ASP A 281 -41.97 -1.10 -1.49
N VAL A 282 -42.47 -0.95 -2.72
CA VAL A 282 -42.29 -1.92 -3.81
C VAL A 282 -40.81 -2.16 -4.12
N LEU A 283 -40.00 -1.09 -4.23
CA LEU A 283 -38.55 -1.21 -4.48
C LEU A 283 -37.80 -1.89 -3.32
N VAL A 284 -38.14 -1.54 -2.08
CA VAL A 284 -37.53 -2.15 -0.88
C VAL A 284 -37.87 -3.64 -0.80
N GLN A 285 -39.12 -4.01 -1.02
CA GLN A 285 -39.51 -5.42 -1.04
C GLN A 285 -38.85 -6.18 -2.20
N ALA A 286 -38.82 -5.59 -3.40
CA ALA A 286 -38.13 -6.20 -4.54
C ALA A 286 -36.64 -6.44 -4.22
N ALA A 287 -35.97 -5.45 -3.61
CA ALA A 287 -34.57 -5.58 -3.19
C ALA A 287 -34.36 -6.75 -2.23
N ILE A 288 -35.20 -6.88 -1.20
CA ILE A 288 -35.09 -7.95 -0.20
C ILE A 288 -35.31 -9.33 -0.81
N PHE A 289 -36.25 -9.46 -1.74
CA PHE A 289 -36.73 -10.77 -2.19
C PHE A 289 -36.15 -11.24 -3.54
N HIS A 290 -35.58 -10.37 -4.38
CA HIS A 290 -35.25 -10.74 -5.78
C HIS A 290 -34.27 -11.92 -5.91
N ASP A 291 -33.28 -11.99 -5.03
CA ASP A 291 -32.23 -13.02 -5.04
C ASP A 291 -32.39 -14.07 -3.95
N LEU A 292 -33.53 -14.09 -3.25
CA LEU A 292 -33.75 -15.00 -2.11
C LEU A 292 -33.63 -16.49 -2.49
N ALA A 293 -33.95 -16.85 -3.74
CA ALA A 293 -33.90 -18.22 -4.24
C ALA A 293 -32.70 -18.51 -5.16
N LYS A 294 -31.66 -17.67 -5.13
CA LYS A 294 -30.44 -17.86 -5.90
C LYS A 294 -29.68 -19.10 -5.43
N VAL A 295 -29.26 -19.94 -6.37
CA VAL A 295 -28.43 -21.11 -6.11
C VAL A 295 -27.04 -20.81 -6.64
N GLN A 296 -26.05 -20.98 -5.78
CA GLN A 296 -24.64 -20.75 -6.13
C GLN A 296 -23.89 -22.08 -6.13
N PRO A 297 -23.01 -22.31 -7.12
CA PRO A 297 -22.08 -23.44 -7.09
C PRO A 297 -21.11 -23.27 -5.93
N TYR A 298 -20.38 -24.32 -5.56
CA TYR A 298 -19.30 -24.24 -4.59
C TYR A 298 -17.96 -24.10 -5.33
N LEU A 299 -17.36 -22.91 -5.27
CA LEU A 299 -16.10 -22.59 -5.94
C LEU A 299 -15.07 -22.03 -4.96
N HIS A 300 -13.80 -22.23 -5.28
CA HIS A 300 -12.66 -21.75 -4.50
C HIS A 300 -11.85 -20.69 -5.26
N PRO A 301 -11.16 -19.78 -4.55
CA PRO A 301 -10.19 -18.90 -5.18
C PRO A 301 -9.12 -19.72 -5.93
N GLY A 302 -8.93 -19.40 -7.20
CA GLY A 302 -8.04 -20.12 -8.12
C GLY A 302 -8.78 -20.94 -9.18
N ASP A 303 -10.05 -21.28 -8.96
CA ASP A 303 -10.85 -22.03 -9.93
C ASP A 303 -11.03 -21.24 -11.22
N VAL A 304 -10.86 -21.89 -12.36
CA VAL A 304 -11.13 -21.33 -13.69
C VAL A 304 -12.27 -22.09 -14.30
N VAL A 305 -13.40 -21.42 -14.50
CA VAL A 305 -14.66 -22.04 -14.94
C VAL A 305 -15.27 -21.32 -16.12
N ASP A 306 -16.07 -22.04 -16.90
CA ASP A 306 -17.00 -21.43 -17.84
C ASP A 306 -18.23 -20.94 -17.06
N PRO A 307 -18.52 -19.62 -17.03
CA PRO A 307 -19.65 -19.10 -16.27
C PRO A 307 -21.00 -19.62 -16.79
N GLN A 308 -21.14 -19.96 -18.06
CA GLN A 308 -22.40 -20.45 -18.63
C GLN A 308 -22.70 -21.90 -18.25
N GLU A 309 -21.67 -22.70 -17.98
CA GLU A 309 -21.83 -24.09 -17.55
C GLU A 309 -22.06 -24.21 -16.04
N VAL A 310 -21.44 -23.31 -15.26
CA VAL A 310 -21.36 -23.44 -13.80
C VAL A 310 -22.42 -22.62 -13.06
N PHE A 311 -22.82 -21.47 -13.58
CA PHE A 311 -23.89 -20.66 -12.98
C PHE A 311 -25.21 -20.91 -13.67
N GLU A 312 -26.28 -20.93 -12.88
CA GLU A 312 -27.61 -20.98 -13.46
C GLU A 312 -27.96 -19.68 -14.20
N PRO A 313 -28.74 -19.75 -15.29
CA PRO A 313 -29.24 -18.54 -15.94
C PRO A 313 -30.02 -17.66 -14.96
N GLY A 314 -29.80 -16.35 -15.01
CA GLY A 314 -30.33 -15.40 -14.02
C GLY A 314 -31.85 -15.43 -13.89
N TYR A 315 -32.58 -15.60 -15.00
CA TYR A 315 -34.04 -15.67 -14.97
C TYR A 315 -34.56 -16.83 -14.11
N VAL A 316 -33.81 -17.92 -13.94
CA VAL A 316 -34.27 -19.10 -13.19
C VAL A 316 -34.46 -18.75 -11.72
N HIS A 317 -33.47 -18.10 -11.08
CA HIS A 317 -33.63 -17.68 -9.69
C HIS A 317 -34.64 -16.56 -9.55
N ALA A 318 -34.73 -15.63 -10.51
CA ALA A 318 -35.75 -14.58 -10.52
C ALA A 318 -37.17 -15.18 -10.45
N PHE A 319 -37.47 -16.19 -11.27
CA PHE A 319 -38.76 -16.88 -11.24
C PHE A 319 -39.03 -17.61 -9.92
N ARG A 320 -38.02 -18.28 -9.36
CA ARG A 320 -38.16 -18.97 -8.06
C ARG A 320 -38.37 -17.97 -6.91
N SER A 321 -37.60 -16.89 -6.89
CA SER A 321 -37.73 -15.81 -5.91
C SER A 321 -39.10 -15.15 -5.97
N ALA A 322 -39.61 -14.85 -7.17
CA ALA A 322 -40.95 -14.30 -7.38
C ALA A 322 -42.03 -15.26 -6.86
N SER A 323 -41.88 -16.56 -7.13
CA SER A 323 -42.80 -17.59 -6.68
C SER A 323 -42.82 -17.70 -5.15
N MET A 324 -41.66 -17.63 -4.50
CA MET A 324 -41.54 -17.61 -3.05
C MET A 324 -42.13 -16.33 -2.42
N ALA A 325 -41.79 -15.16 -2.98
CA ALA A 325 -42.31 -13.87 -2.53
C ALA A 325 -43.84 -13.87 -2.52
N ARG A 326 -44.45 -14.33 -3.63
CA ARG A 326 -45.91 -14.45 -3.74
C ARG A 326 -46.49 -15.51 -2.81
N GLY A 327 -45.97 -16.73 -2.86
CA GLY A 327 -46.61 -17.90 -2.23
C GLY A 327 -46.39 -18.02 -0.72
N ILE A 328 -45.24 -17.56 -0.22
CA ILE A 328 -44.85 -17.71 1.19
C ILE A 328 -45.04 -16.40 1.94
N TYR A 329 -44.62 -15.29 1.34
CA TYR A 329 -44.57 -13.98 1.99
C TYR A 329 -45.74 -13.06 1.58
N ASN A 330 -46.65 -13.54 0.72
CA ASN A 330 -47.83 -12.81 0.25
C ASN A 330 -47.51 -11.40 -0.27
N ILE A 331 -46.38 -11.28 -0.98
CA ILE A 331 -45.91 -10.03 -1.57
C ILE A 331 -46.79 -9.65 -2.77
N ASP A 332 -47.03 -8.36 -2.94
CA ASP A 332 -47.96 -7.82 -3.94
C ASP A 332 -47.46 -8.05 -5.38
N GLU A 333 -48.41 -8.10 -6.32
CA GLU A 333 -48.12 -8.46 -7.71
C GLU A 333 -47.17 -7.49 -8.41
N ARG A 334 -47.13 -6.21 -8.01
CA ARG A 334 -46.20 -5.22 -8.59
C ARG A 334 -44.77 -5.60 -8.24
N THR A 335 -44.51 -5.87 -6.97
CA THR A 335 -43.21 -6.32 -6.47
C THR A 335 -42.82 -7.67 -7.07
N VAL A 336 -43.76 -8.61 -7.15
CA VAL A 336 -43.53 -9.93 -7.77
C VAL A 336 -43.12 -9.78 -9.24
N ASN A 337 -43.71 -8.86 -10.00
CA ASN A 337 -43.32 -8.61 -11.38
C ASN A 337 -41.90 -8.02 -11.50
N LEU A 338 -41.51 -7.10 -10.61
CA LEU A 338 -40.13 -6.60 -10.58
C LEU A 338 -39.14 -7.74 -10.31
N ILE A 339 -39.39 -8.54 -9.28
CA ILE A 339 -38.55 -9.70 -8.93
C ILE A 339 -38.50 -10.70 -10.10
N LYS A 340 -39.63 -10.99 -10.73
CA LYS A 340 -39.72 -12.02 -11.76
C LYS A 340 -38.91 -11.67 -13.00
N TYR A 341 -38.86 -10.39 -13.38
CA TYR A 341 -38.34 -9.96 -14.67
C TYR A 341 -37.04 -9.16 -14.61
N HIS A 342 -36.42 -8.94 -13.44
CA HIS A 342 -35.22 -8.08 -13.32
C HIS A 342 -34.00 -8.51 -14.18
N HIS A 343 -33.88 -9.78 -14.58
CA HIS A 343 -32.83 -10.24 -15.52
C HIS A 343 -33.21 -10.16 -17.00
N HIS A 344 -34.44 -9.80 -17.35
CA HIS A 344 -34.88 -9.68 -18.75
C HIS A 344 -34.47 -8.32 -19.30
N GLU A 345 -34.23 -8.21 -20.61
CA GLU A 345 -34.23 -6.90 -21.25
C GLU A 345 -35.65 -6.35 -21.38
N GLU A 346 -35.78 -5.03 -21.51
CA GLU A 346 -37.09 -4.39 -21.58
C GLU A 346 -37.92 -4.88 -22.78
N ASN A 347 -37.25 -5.17 -23.91
CA ASN A 347 -37.88 -5.71 -25.10
C ASN A 347 -38.27 -7.20 -24.98
N ASP A 348 -37.74 -7.90 -23.97
CA ASP A 348 -38.04 -9.30 -23.68
C ASP A 348 -39.16 -9.46 -22.64
N LEU A 349 -39.70 -8.34 -22.13
CA LEU A 349 -40.85 -8.37 -21.23
C LEU A 349 -42.09 -8.90 -21.96
N PRO A 350 -42.95 -9.65 -21.27
CA PRO A 350 -44.17 -10.16 -21.87
C PRO A 350 -45.14 -9.00 -22.20
N ALA A 351 -46.01 -9.20 -23.19
CA ALA A 351 -46.94 -8.17 -23.65
C ALA A 351 -47.91 -7.69 -22.55
N GLU A 352 -48.22 -8.56 -21.58
CA GLU A 352 -49.03 -8.27 -20.42
C GLU A 352 -48.27 -7.58 -19.27
N TYR A 353 -46.97 -7.31 -19.41
CA TYR A 353 -46.21 -6.63 -18.36
C TYR A 353 -46.80 -5.23 -18.08
N PRO A 354 -47.08 -4.86 -16.82
CA PRO A 354 -47.74 -3.60 -16.53
C PRO A 354 -46.85 -2.40 -16.87
N LEU A 355 -47.23 -1.63 -17.91
CA LEU A 355 -46.42 -0.51 -18.41
C LEU A 355 -46.13 0.56 -17.36
N TYR A 356 -47.03 0.75 -16.39
CA TYR A 356 -46.82 1.70 -15.29
C TYR A 356 -45.68 1.31 -14.34
N LEU A 357 -45.20 0.06 -14.39
CA LEU A 357 -44.04 -0.42 -13.61
C LEU A 357 -42.71 -0.18 -14.29
N LEU A 358 -42.69 0.18 -15.58
CA LEU A 358 -41.44 0.36 -16.34
C LEU A 358 -40.43 1.31 -15.68
N PRO A 359 -40.83 2.46 -15.10
CA PRO A 359 -39.89 3.32 -14.38
C PRO A 359 -39.22 2.62 -13.19
N MET A 360 -39.98 1.89 -12.36
CA MET A 360 -39.42 1.12 -11.25
C MET A 360 -38.59 -0.06 -11.72
N TYR A 361 -39.00 -0.74 -12.80
CA TYR A 361 -38.24 -1.84 -13.37
C TYR A 361 -36.87 -1.39 -13.87
N ARG A 362 -36.81 -0.29 -14.63
CA ARG A 362 -35.55 0.31 -15.10
C ARG A 362 -34.66 0.72 -13.93
N LEU A 363 -35.25 1.38 -12.93
CA LEU A 363 -34.55 1.76 -11.71
C LEU A 363 -34.02 0.52 -10.98
N PHE A 364 -34.85 -0.50 -10.78
CA PHE A 364 -34.48 -1.70 -10.03
C PHE A 364 -33.34 -2.45 -10.71
N ARG A 365 -33.38 -2.62 -12.04
CA ARG A 365 -32.28 -3.20 -12.81
C ARG A 365 -30.98 -2.41 -12.70
N LEU A 366 -31.08 -1.07 -12.75
CA LEU A 366 -29.93 -0.21 -12.54
C LEU A 366 -29.32 -0.43 -11.14
N LEU A 367 -30.16 -0.44 -10.11
CA LEU A 367 -29.73 -0.63 -8.73
C LEU A 367 -29.09 -2.00 -8.48
N ASP A 368 -29.69 -3.07 -9.02
CA ASP A 368 -29.16 -4.43 -8.97
C ASP A 368 -27.77 -4.54 -9.63
N GLY A 369 -27.61 -3.95 -10.81
CA GLY A 369 -26.31 -3.91 -11.49
C GLY A 369 -25.24 -3.16 -10.70
N LEU A 370 -25.60 -2.00 -10.12
CA LEU A 370 -24.67 -1.19 -9.32
C LEU A 370 -24.30 -1.86 -8.01
N SER A 371 -25.25 -2.48 -7.30
CA SER A 371 -24.96 -3.21 -6.07
C SER A 371 -24.12 -4.46 -6.31
N ALA A 372 -24.27 -5.14 -7.46
CA ALA A 372 -23.36 -6.21 -7.85
C ALA A 372 -21.92 -5.68 -8.04
N GLY A 373 -21.76 -4.51 -8.67
CA GLY A 373 -20.46 -3.83 -8.79
C GLY A 373 -19.83 -3.45 -7.45
N ILE A 374 -20.61 -2.85 -6.56
CA ILE A 374 -20.15 -2.50 -5.20
C ILE A 374 -19.72 -3.78 -4.44
N THR A 375 -20.51 -4.85 -4.53
CA THR A 375 -20.30 -6.08 -3.77
C THR A 375 -19.10 -6.86 -4.30
N ARG A 376 -19.02 -7.11 -5.61
CA ARG A 376 -18.02 -8.00 -6.22
C ARG A 376 -16.71 -7.30 -6.57
N ARG A 377 -16.74 -6.01 -6.87
CA ARG A 377 -15.57 -5.26 -7.37
C ARG A 377 -15.15 -4.11 -6.45
N GLY A 378 -15.87 -3.88 -5.36
CA GLY A 378 -15.61 -2.73 -4.49
C GLY A 378 -15.85 -1.39 -5.19
N SER A 379 -16.72 -1.37 -6.22
CA SER A 379 -16.98 -0.15 -6.99
C SER A 379 -17.51 0.97 -6.08
N ARG A 380 -17.01 2.18 -6.30
CA ARG A 380 -17.51 3.44 -5.75
C ARG A 380 -18.53 4.02 -6.71
N VAL A 381 -19.76 4.13 -6.23
CA VAL A 381 -20.89 4.64 -7.02
C VAL A 381 -21.33 5.97 -6.43
N LYS A 382 -21.49 6.98 -7.28
CA LYS A 382 -22.14 8.25 -6.94
C LYS A 382 -23.37 8.43 -7.82
N LEU A 383 -24.51 8.68 -7.18
CA LEU A 383 -25.80 8.87 -7.84
C LEU A 383 -26.26 10.33 -7.71
N THR A 384 -26.72 10.91 -8.81
CA THR A 384 -27.43 12.19 -8.80
C THR A 384 -28.71 12.11 -9.62
N THR A 385 -29.77 12.76 -9.16
CA THR A 385 -31.04 12.81 -9.88
C THR A 385 -31.39 14.23 -10.32
N ASN A 386 -32.01 14.34 -11.50
CA ASN A 386 -32.65 15.57 -11.97
C ASN A 386 -33.99 15.19 -12.61
N GLY A 387 -35.07 15.25 -11.81
CA GLY A 387 -36.36 14.72 -12.20
C GLY A 387 -36.26 13.22 -12.52
N THR A 388 -36.68 12.82 -13.73
CA THR A 388 -36.66 11.43 -14.20
C THR A 388 -35.27 10.93 -14.62
N LEU A 389 -34.29 11.82 -14.74
CA LEU A 389 -32.94 11.48 -15.17
C LEU A 389 -32.05 11.10 -13.98
N ILE A 390 -31.50 9.90 -14.01
CA ILE A 390 -30.47 9.43 -13.08
C ILE A 390 -29.12 9.50 -13.77
N SER A 391 -28.17 10.19 -13.15
CA SER A 391 -26.76 10.16 -13.55
C SER A 391 -25.96 9.35 -12.53
N VAL A 392 -25.13 8.46 -13.04
CA VAL A 392 -24.31 7.51 -12.28
C VAL A 392 -22.86 7.72 -12.66
N ARG A 393 -22.00 7.84 -11.65
CA ARG A 393 -20.54 7.72 -11.81
C ARG A 393 -20.09 6.49 -11.05
N GLU A 394 -19.60 5.49 -11.77
CA GLU A 394 -19.09 4.22 -11.22
C GLU A 394 -17.58 4.14 -11.42
N GLU A 395 -16.83 4.10 -10.33
CA GLU A 395 -15.38 3.89 -10.30
C GLU A 395 -15.07 2.53 -9.68
N SER A 396 -14.22 1.74 -10.31
CA SER A 396 -13.89 0.38 -9.93
C SER A 396 -12.38 0.19 -9.89
N SER A 397 -11.90 -0.78 -9.09
CA SER A 397 -10.52 -1.27 -9.18
C SER A 397 -10.24 -1.96 -10.52
N PHE A 398 -11.29 -2.29 -11.28
CA PHE A 398 -11.24 -2.88 -12.60
C PHE A 398 -11.65 -1.82 -13.63
N PRO A 399 -10.69 -1.17 -14.34
CA PRO A 399 -10.95 0.00 -15.17
C PRO A 399 -11.98 -0.21 -16.28
N LEU A 400 -12.18 -1.44 -16.74
CA LEU A 400 -13.21 -1.79 -17.74
C LEU A 400 -14.65 -1.47 -17.29
N TYR A 401 -14.87 -1.34 -15.99
CA TYR A 401 -16.17 -1.00 -15.41
C TYR A 401 -16.30 0.49 -15.04
N ASN A 402 -15.27 1.30 -15.30
CA ASN A 402 -15.30 2.73 -15.02
C ASN A 402 -16.19 3.43 -16.05
N GLN A 403 -17.33 3.96 -15.59
CA GLN A 403 -18.32 4.54 -16.50
C GLN A 403 -19.10 5.69 -15.88
N HIS A 404 -19.56 6.58 -16.77
CA HIS A 404 -20.65 7.50 -16.53
C HIS A 404 -21.89 7.01 -17.27
N LEU A 405 -23.00 6.84 -16.55
CA LEU A 405 -24.27 6.37 -17.11
C LEU A 405 -25.37 7.38 -16.80
N GLU A 406 -26.15 7.72 -17.82
CA GLU A 406 -27.37 8.51 -17.68
C GLU A 406 -28.55 7.64 -18.11
N LEU A 407 -29.59 7.58 -17.27
CA LEU A 407 -30.81 6.83 -17.52
C LEU A 407 -32.02 7.70 -17.20
N ASP A 408 -32.85 7.96 -18.21
CA ASP A 408 -34.16 8.54 -17.98
C ASP A 408 -35.18 7.43 -17.70
N LEU A 409 -35.76 7.45 -16.49
CA LEU A 409 -36.63 6.37 -16.01
C LEU A 409 -37.93 6.23 -16.81
N TYR A 410 -38.43 7.29 -17.44
CA TYR A 410 -39.75 7.29 -18.08
C TYR A 410 -39.67 6.96 -19.56
N SER A 411 -38.67 7.49 -20.25
CA SER A 411 -38.41 7.18 -21.66
C SER A 411 -37.57 5.91 -21.86
N GLY A 412 -36.82 5.47 -20.85
CA GLY A 412 -35.88 4.35 -20.97
C GLY A 412 -34.60 4.73 -21.73
N ARG A 413 -34.43 6.00 -22.10
CA ARG A 413 -33.22 6.46 -22.80
C ARG A 413 -32.01 6.28 -21.89
N LYS A 414 -31.03 5.51 -22.37
CA LYS A 414 -29.77 5.21 -21.69
C LYS A 414 -28.59 5.73 -22.50
N VAL A 415 -27.67 6.44 -21.85
CA VAL A 415 -26.39 6.91 -22.41
C VAL A 415 -25.28 6.41 -21.50
N VAL A 416 -24.25 5.77 -22.06
CA VAL A 416 -23.09 5.28 -21.33
C VAL A 416 -21.83 5.87 -21.95
N LYS A 417 -20.93 6.38 -21.11
CA LYS A 417 -19.63 6.96 -21.49
C LYS A 417 -18.54 6.39 -20.57
N PRO A 418 -17.31 6.16 -21.06
CA PRO A 418 -16.20 5.84 -20.17
C PRO A 418 -15.90 7.01 -19.21
N LEU A 419 -15.30 6.73 -18.05
CA LEU A 419 -14.71 7.79 -17.23
C LEU A 419 -13.34 8.16 -17.77
N ASP A 420 -13.13 9.47 -17.96
CA ASP A 420 -11.83 10.06 -18.34
C ASP A 420 -10.76 9.84 -17.26
#